data_AF-A0A085TSQ7-F1
#
_entry.id   AF-A0A085TSQ7-F1
#
_cell.length_a   1.000
_cell.length_b   1.000
_cell.length_c   1.000
_cell.angle_alpha   90.00
_cell.angle_beta   90.00
_cell.angle_gamma   90.00
#
_symmetry.space_group_name_H-M   'P 1'
#
loop_
_entity.id
_entity.type
_entity.pdbx_description
1 polymer ?
#
loop_
_entity_poly.entity_id
_entity_poly.type
_entity_poly.pdbx_seq_one_letter_code
_entity_poly.pdbx_strand_id
1 'polypeptide(L)' 'MTLNQIVNMILRRLIRHGVNWGINKGVGMASNRGKSSQEMSPEERKAQQTTREAVKRARKAARITRRL' A
#
# COMPACT_ATOMS: atom_id res chain seq x y z
N MET A 1 -19.15 -30.79 4.37
CA MET A 1 -18.64 -29.46 3.96
C MET A 1 -19.83 -28.59 3.65
N THR A 2 -19.99 -27.46 4.34
CA THR A 2 -21.15 -26.57 4.14
C THR A 2 -20.85 -25.55 3.03
N LEU A 3 -21.87 -25.09 2.32
CA LEU A 3 -21.76 -24.07 1.27
C LEU A 3 -20.99 -22.81 1.78
N ASN A 4 -21.14 -22.51 3.07
CA ASN A 4 -20.43 -21.45 3.77
C ASN A 4 -18.90 -21.61 3.75
N GLN A 5 -18.37 -22.83 3.78
CA GLN A 5 -16.92 -23.07 3.71
C GLN A 5 -16.37 -22.76 2.31
N ILE A 6 -17.14 -23.08 1.26
CA ILE A 6 -16.77 -22.81 -0.13
C ILE A 6 -16.79 -21.29 -0.40
N VAL A 7 -17.85 -20.60 0.02
CA VAL A 7 -17.96 -19.13 -0.09
C VAL A 7 -16.83 -18.44 0.66
N ASN A 8 -16.56 -18.86 1.90
CA ASN A 8 -15.45 -18.31 2.69
C ASN A 8 -14.09 -18.57 2.03
N MET A 9 -13.90 -19.72 1.38
CA MET A 9 -12.66 -20.05 0.69
C MET A 9 -12.46 -19.22 -0.59
N ILE A 10 -13.53 -19.01 -1.37
CA ILE A 10 -13.52 -18.17 -2.57
C ILE A 10 -13.28 -16.71 -2.19
N LEU A 11 -14.02 -16.19 -1.21
CA LEU A 11 -13.87 -14.82 -0.74
C LEU A 11 -12.47 -14.56 -0.18
N ARG A 12 -11.92 -15.51 0.60
CA ARG A 12 -10.52 -15.42 1.07
C ARG A 12 -9.52 -15.44 -0.08
N ARG A 13 -9.72 -16.26 -1.12
CA ARG A 13 -8.86 -16.25 -2.31
C ARG A 13 -8.96 -14.93 -3.06
N LEU A 14 -10.17 -14.41 -3.28
CA LEU A 14 -10.38 -13.14 -4.00
C LEU A 14 -9.83 -11.95 -3.23
N ILE A 15 -10.05 -11.86 -1.93
CA ILE A 15 -9.47 -10.81 -1.09
C ILE A 15 -7.94 -10.94 -1.10
N ARG A 16 -7.38 -12.14 -0.94
CA ARG A 16 -5.92 -12.30 -0.92
C ARG A 16 -5.27 -11.92 -2.26
N HIS A 17 -5.89 -12.22 -3.39
CA HIS A 17 -5.36 -11.84 -4.71
C HIS A 17 -5.66 -10.37 -5.02
N GLY A 18 -6.87 -9.89 -4.74
CA GLY A 18 -7.32 -8.53 -5.02
C GLY A 18 -6.69 -7.48 -4.12
N VAL A 19 -6.43 -7.78 -2.84
CA VAL A 19 -5.71 -6.89 -1.94
C VAL A 19 -4.22 -6.89 -2.27
N ASN A 20 -3.60 -8.04 -2.57
CA ASN A 20 -2.19 -8.05 -2.98
C ASN A 20 -1.97 -7.31 -4.31
N TRP A 21 -2.85 -7.53 -5.30
CA TRP A 21 -2.75 -6.86 -6.59
C TRP A 21 -3.18 -5.38 -6.49
N GLY A 22 -4.24 -5.08 -5.76
CA GLY A 22 -4.79 -3.75 -5.55
C GLY A 22 -3.93 -2.85 -4.66
N ILE A 23 -3.23 -3.39 -3.66
CA ILE A 23 -2.24 -2.62 -2.89
C ILE A 23 -0.95 -2.48 -3.70
N ASN A 24 -0.41 -3.53 -4.31
CA ASN A 24 0.84 -3.40 -5.06
C ASN A 24 0.69 -2.52 -6.30
N LYS A 25 -0.41 -2.67 -7.06
CA LYS A 25 -0.72 -1.77 -8.17
C LYS A 25 -1.32 -0.45 -7.71
N GLY A 26 -2.18 -0.40 -6.70
CA GLY A 26 -2.79 0.86 -6.25
C GLY A 26 -1.80 1.76 -5.53
N VAL A 27 -0.97 1.23 -4.64
CA VAL A 27 0.12 1.99 -4.01
C VAL A 27 1.26 2.19 -5.00
N GLY A 28 1.63 1.20 -5.81
CA GLY A 28 2.68 1.38 -6.82
C GLY A 28 2.29 2.41 -7.90
N MET A 29 1.03 2.42 -8.33
CA MET A 29 0.50 3.36 -9.32
C MET A 29 0.15 4.70 -8.68
N ALA A 30 -0.33 4.79 -7.44
CA ALA A 30 -0.47 6.07 -6.74
C ALA A 30 0.89 6.70 -6.40
N SER A 31 1.88 5.86 -6.08
CA SER A 31 3.27 6.32 -5.83
C SER A 31 3.99 6.69 -7.12
N ASN A 32 3.71 6.02 -8.25
CA ASN A 32 4.30 6.33 -9.56
C ASN A 32 3.51 7.37 -10.37
N ARG A 33 2.19 7.56 -10.13
CA ARG A 33 1.41 8.68 -10.70
C ARG A 33 1.65 9.99 -9.97
N GLY A 34 2.35 9.98 -8.83
CA GLY A 34 2.73 11.18 -8.08
C GLY A 34 3.85 12.03 -8.70
N LYS A 35 4.14 11.88 -9.99
CA LYS A 35 5.21 12.55 -10.76
C LYS A 35 6.59 11.94 -10.57
N SER A 36 7.24 11.63 -11.70
CA SER A 36 8.67 11.39 -11.79
C SER A 36 9.42 12.56 -11.15
N SER A 37 10.48 12.29 -10.39
CA SER A 37 11.25 13.33 -9.66
C SER A 37 11.75 14.49 -10.55
N GLN A 38 11.78 14.26 -11.87
CA GLN A 38 12.13 15.25 -12.90
C GLN A 38 11.06 16.33 -13.15
N GLU A 39 9.77 16.09 -12.87
CA GLU A 39 8.68 17.04 -13.23
C GLU A 39 8.05 17.77 -12.03
N MET A 40 8.56 17.54 -10.81
CA MET A 40 8.02 18.19 -9.62
C MET A 40 8.50 19.63 -9.45
N SER A 41 7.54 20.55 -9.28
CA SER A 41 7.78 21.90 -8.79
C SER A 41 8.47 21.86 -7.41
N PRO A 42 9.35 22.82 -7.07
CA PRO A 42 10.05 22.86 -5.77
C PRO A 42 9.12 22.82 -4.56
N GLU A 43 7.89 23.32 -4.67
CA GLU A 43 6.88 23.25 -3.62
C GLU A 43 6.36 21.82 -3.40
N GLU A 44 6.15 21.07 -4.49
CA GLU A 44 5.70 19.67 -4.45
C GLU A 44 6.79 18.74 -3.90
N ARG A 45 8.06 19.09 -4.11
CA ARG A 45 9.19 18.34 -3.52
C ARG A 45 9.19 18.41 -1.99
N LYS A 46 8.90 19.58 -1.40
CA LYS A 46 8.81 19.72 0.06
C LYS A 46 7.65 18.90 0.62
N ALA A 47 6.49 18.97 -0.01
CA ALA A 47 5.33 18.15 0.37
C ALA A 47 5.66 16.64 0.32
N GLN A 48 6.31 16.18 -0.76
CA GLN A 48 6.74 14.78 -0.85
C GLN A 48 7.76 14.37 0.21
N GLN A 49 8.72 15.24 0.54
CA GLN A 49 9.70 14.95 1.59
C GLN A 49 9.01 14.73 2.94
N THR A 50 8.10 15.62 3.33
CA THR A 50 7.32 15.48 4.56
C THR A 50 6.49 14.19 4.56
N THR A 51 5.80 13.88 3.46
CA THR A 51 5.05 12.62 3.32
C THR A 51 5.96 11.40 3.40
N ARG A 52 7.13 11.41 2.75
CA ARG A 52 8.11 10.31 2.82
C ARG A 52 8.62 10.07 4.24
N GLU A 53 8.87 11.12 5.01
CA GLU A 53 9.29 10.99 6.40
C GLU A 53 8.19 10.39 7.30
N ALA A 54 6.96 10.85 7.14
CA ALA A 54 5.80 10.29 7.84
C ALA A 54 5.63 8.80 7.52
N VAL A 55 5.72 8.42 6.24
CA VAL A 55 5.65 7.01 5.81
C VAL A 55 6.81 6.20 6.37
N LYS A 56 8.03 6.74 6.40
CA LYS A 56 9.20 6.05 7.02
C LYS A 56 8.95 5.75 8.50
N ARG A 57 8.44 6.72 9.27
CA ARG A 57 8.11 6.53 10.70
C ARG A 57 7.01 5.48 10.88
N ALA A 58 5.94 5.56 10.09
CA ALA A 58 4.86 4.58 10.11
C ALA A 58 5.34 3.15 9.78
N ARG A 59 6.21 2.99 8.76
CA ARG A 59 6.81 1.69 8.42
C ARG A 59 7.68 1.11 9.53
N LYS A 60 8.44 1.96 10.25
CA LYS A 60 9.23 1.53 11.41
C LYS A 60 8.32 1.02 12.52
N ALA A 61 7.27 1.77 12.87
CA ALA A 61 6.29 1.37 13.86
C ALA A 61 5.61 0.04 13.48
N ALA A 62 5.10 -0.07 12.25
CA ALA A 62 4.47 -1.30 11.75
C ALA A 62 5.42 -2.50 11.76
N ARG A 63 6.72 -2.30 11.48
CA ARG A 63 7.72 -3.38 11.55
C ARG A 63 7.96 -3.85 12.98
N ILE A 64 7.93 -2.95 13.96
CA ILE A 64 8.02 -3.30 15.38
C ILE A 64 6.78 -4.09 15.77
N THR A 65 5.59 -3.57 15.47
CA THR A 65 4.31 -4.26 15.75
C THR A 65 4.22 -5.65 15.09
N ARG A 66 4.83 -5.84 13.92
CA ARG A 66 4.86 -7.14 13.22
C ARG A 66 5.86 -8.14 13.83
N ARG A 67 6.82 -7.67 14.64
CA ARG A 67 7.82 -8.52 15.31
C ARG A 67 7.42 -8.88 16.75
N LEU A 68 6.43 -8.19 17.30
CA LEU A 68 5.70 -8.58 18.51
C LEU A 68 4.68 -9.66 18.14
#